data_AF-A0A9W9R680-F1
#
_entry.id   AF-A0A9W9R680-F1
#
_cell.length_a   1.000
_cell.length_b   1.000
_cell.length_c   1.000
_cell.angle_alpha   90.00
_cell.angle_beta   90.00
_cell.angle_gamma   90.00
#
_symmetry.space_group_name_H-M   'P 1'
#
loop_
_entity.id
_entity.type
_entity.pdbx_description
1 polymer ?
#
loop_
_entity_poly.entity_id
_entity_poly.type
_entity_poly.pdbx_seq_one_letter_code
_entity_poly.pdbx_strand_id
1 'polypeptide(L)'
;MNLDLPTVAELKQAAESGQRITAQDVSAISQVENRLTGRGPVRGGPAGLATAQSIAMKQMNFDSTIEEVSRKPQSLITQDDARVVQSTEGRAFNKPPGIGSVSAQVRSIANRNDYYNVPAVPTDVPAYITKDDARQAQRVESMYYGGQIPSYSTAANMQVSGRWDQSDGRRGSYY
;
A
#
# COMPACT_ATOMS: atom_id res chain seq x y z
N MET A 1 -11.39 -28.46 34.64
CA MET A 1 -11.08 -27.57 33.50
C MET A 1 -9.99 -26.63 33.98
N ASN A 2 -8.75 -26.82 33.53
CA ASN A 2 -7.66 -25.92 33.91
C ASN A 2 -7.83 -24.61 33.13
N LEU A 3 -8.20 -23.55 33.85
CA LEU A 3 -8.31 -22.19 33.33
C LEU A 3 -6.93 -21.54 33.46
N ASP A 4 -5.93 -22.07 32.74
CA ASP A 4 -4.61 -21.47 32.72
C ASP A 4 -4.61 -20.27 31.78
N LEU A 5 -4.40 -19.10 32.36
CA LEU A 5 -4.16 -17.86 31.63
C LEU A 5 -2.75 -17.91 31.03
N PRO A 6 -2.57 -17.56 29.74
CA PRO A 6 -1.24 -17.47 29.18
C PRO A 6 -0.45 -16.38 29.89
N THR A 7 0.79 -16.71 30.25
CA THR A 7 1.74 -15.79 30.85
C THR A 7 2.18 -14.72 29.83
N VAL A 8 2.72 -13.61 30.33
CA VAL A 8 3.28 -12.55 29.48
C VAL A 8 4.40 -13.07 28.58
N ALA A 9 5.21 -14.01 29.07
CA ALA A 9 6.29 -14.61 28.30
C ALA A 9 5.74 -15.44 27.14
N GLU A 10 4.71 -16.26 27.38
CA GLU A 10 4.06 -17.05 26.35
C GLU A 10 3.38 -16.17 25.30
N LEU A 11 2.74 -15.07 25.70
CA LEU A 11 2.13 -14.14 24.75
C LEU A 11 3.17 -13.45 23.85
N LYS A 12 4.32 -13.06 24.42
CA LYS A 12 5.42 -12.46 23.64
C LYS A 12 6.05 -13.49 22.70
N GLN A 13 6.32 -14.69 23.19
CA GLN A 13 6.87 -15.78 22.38
C GLN A 13 5.92 -16.20 21.25
N ALA A 14 4.62 -16.25 21.53
CA ALA A 14 3.59 -16.48 20.52
C ALA A 14 3.66 -15.40 19.42
N ALA A 15 3.71 -14.13 19.80
CA ALA A 15 3.87 -13.04 18.83
C ALA A 15 5.18 -13.17 18.02
N GLU A 16 6.30 -13.50 18.66
CA GLU A 16 7.60 -13.71 17.99
C GLU A 16 7.57 -14.88 17.00
N SER A 17 6.82 -15.94 17.31
CA SER A 17 6.59 -17.07 16.41
C SER A 17 5.74 -16.71 15.18
N GLY A 18 5.15 -15.50 15.16
CA GLY A 18 4.24 -15.03 14.11
C GLY A 18 2.77 -15.31 14.41
N GLN A 19 2.44 -15.83 15.59
CA GLN A 19 1.06 -16.07 15.98
C GLN A 19 0.31 -14.74 16.15
N ARG A 20 -0.89 -14.70 15.59
CA ARG A 20 -1.80 -13.55 15.71
C ARG A 20 -2.59 -13.67 17.00
N ILE A 21 -2.65 -12.57 17.75
CA ILE A 21 -3.52 -12.41 18.91
C ILE A 21 -4.76 -11.66 18.44
N THR A 22 -5.90 -12.36 18.40
CA THR A 22 -7.17 -11.80 17.92
C THR A 22 -7.94 -11.10 19.04
N ALA A 23 -8.93 -10.28 18.67
CA ALA A 23 -9.87 -9.70 19.63
C ALA A 23 -10.65 -10.76 20.42
N GLN A 24 -10.86 -11.94 19.84
CA GLN A 24 -11.49 -13.08 20.51
C GLN A 24 -10.59 -13.65 21.60
N ASP A 25 -9.28 -13.80 21.33
CA ASP A 25 -8.30 -14.27 22.31
C ASP A 25 -8.21 -13.31 23.50
N VAL A 26 -8.16 -12.00 23.22
CA VAL A 26 -8.19 -10.95 24.26
C VAL A 26 -9.47 -11.04 25.10
N SER A 27 -10.61 -11.26 24.45
CA SER A 27 -11.90 -11.38 25.15
C SER A 27 -11.96 -12.65 26.01
N ALA A 28 -11.44 -13.77 25.51
CA ALA A 28 -11.36 -15.03 26.25
C ALA A 28 -10.46 -14.89 27.49
N ILE A 29 -9.27 -14.29 27.32
CA ILE A 29 -8.35 -13.97 28.43
C ILE A 29 -9.07 -13.08 29.45
N SER A 30 -9.77 -12.03 29.00
CA SER A 30 -10.51 -11.13 29.89
C SER A 30 -11.62 -11.85 30.68
N GLN A 31 -12.37 -12.76 30.04
CA GLN A 31 -13.41 -13.54 30.73
C GLN A 31 -12.82 -14.46 31.80
N VAL A 32 -11.71 -15.13 31.48
CA VAL A 32 -11.01 -16.01 32.42
C VAL A 32 -10.41 -15.20 33.57
N GLU A 33 -9.78 -14.06 33.29
CA GLU A 33 -9.24 -13.15 34.31
C GLU A 33 -10.33 -12.60 35.25
N ASN A 34 -11.49 -12.23 34.70
CA ASN A 34 -12.60 -11.71 35.50
C ASN A 34 -13.17 -12.79 36.43
N ARG A 35 -13.20 -14.07 35.98
CA ARG A 35 -13.57 -15.22 36.83
C ARG A 35 -12.53 -15.50 37.92
N LEU A 36 -11.25 -15.28 37.64
CA LEU A 36 -10.15 -15.59 38.56
C LEU A 36 -9.94 -14.51 39.63
N THR A 37 -10.09 -13.24 39.27
CA THR A 37 -9.76 -12.11 40.15
C THR A 37 -10.99 -11.49 40.82
N GLY A 38 -12.21 -11.75 40.32
CA GLY A 38 -13.48 -11.27 40.91
C GLY A 38 -13.65 -9.74 40.96
N ARG A 39 -12.66 -8.98 40.47
CA ARG A 39 -12.67 -7.52 40.30
C ARG A 39 -12.53 -7.26 38.81
N GLY A 40 -13.47 -6.49 38.26
CA GLY A 40 -13.42 -6.02 36.87
C GLY A 40 -12.10 -5.32 36.53
N PRO A 41 -11.87 -4.98 35.25
CA PRO A 41 -10.55 -4.61 34.71
C PRO A 41 -9.86 -3.56 35.57
N VAL A 42 -8.92 -4.01 36.41
CA VAL A 42 -8.17 -3.13 37.30
C VAL A 42 -7.11 -2.43 36.46
N ARG A 43 -7.04 -1.10 36.57
CA ARG A 43 -5.95 -0.30 36.01
C ARG A 43 -4.65 -0.75 36.69
N GLY A 44 -3.89 -1.64 36.04
CA GLY A 44 -2.73 -2.35 36.60
C GLY A 44 -2.94 -3.82 37.00
N GLY A 45 -4.08 -4.44 36.66
CA GLY A 45 -4.34 -5.88 36.81
C GLY A 45 -3.60 -6.75 35.79
N PRO A 46 -3.66 -8.10 35.91
CA PRO A 46 -2.54 -9.00 35.68
C PRO A 46 -1.93 -8.78 34.30
N ALA A 47 -0.60 -8.68 34.24
CA ALA A 47 0.13 -8.23 33.05
C ALA A 47 -0.19 -8.99 31.74
N GLY A 48 -0.84 -10.15 31.81
CA GLY A 48 -1.32 -10.97 30.69
C GLY A 48 -2.30 -10.24 29.76
N LEU A 49 -3.50 -9.86 30.23
CA LEU A 49 -4.48 -9.18 29.36
C LEU A 49 -3.98 -7.86 28.80
N ALA A 50 -3.32 -7.03 29.60
CA ALA A 50 -2.75 -5.77 29.13
C ALA A 50 -1.70 -6.01 28.03
N THR A 51 -0.89 -7.05 28.16
CA THR A 51 0.08 -7.45 27.13
C THR A 51 -0.63 -7.98 25.89
N ALA A 52 -1.64 -8.85 26.04
CA ALA A 52 -2.42 -9.40 24.93
C ALA A 52 -3.09 -8.28 24.12
N GLN A 53 -3.73 -7.33 24.80
CA GLN A 53 -4.32 -6.13 24.18
C GLN A 53 -3.26 -5.30 23.45
N SER A 54 -2.13 -5.04 24.09
CA SER A 54 -1.05 -4.27 23.49
C SER A 54 -0.49 -4.94 22.23
N ILE A 55 -0.27 -6.25 22.25
CA ILE A 55 0.21 -7.01 21.09
C ILE A 55 -0.85 -7.01 19.97
N ALA A 56 -2.11 -7.29 20.29
CA ALA A 56 -3.20 -7.30 19.32
C ALA A 56 -3.33 -5.93 18.61
N MET A 57 -3.26 -4.83 19.36
CA MET A 57 -3.27 -3.47 18.78
C MET A 57 -2.08 -3.23 17.85
N LYS A 58 -0.86 -3.66 18.22
CA LYS A 58 0.33 -3.51 17.35
C LYS A 58 0.21 -4.33 16.07
N GLN A 59 -0.31 -5.55 16.18
CA GLN A 59 -0.55 -6.42 15.02
C GLN A 59 -1.61 -5.84 14.08
N MET A 60 -2.71 -5.31 14.62
CA MET A 60 -3.73 -4.60 13.85
C MET A 60 -3.17 -3.35 13.16
N ASN A 61 -2.32 -2.57 13.85
CA ASN A 61 -1.66 -1.41 13.25
C ASN A 61 -0.76 -1.83 12.08
N PHE A 62 0.01 -2.92 12.24
CA PHE A 62 0.82 -3.46 11.16
C PHE A 62 -0.04 -3.89 9.97
N ASP A 63 -1.13 -4.61 10.19
CA ASP A 63 -2.04 -5.03 9.12
C ASP A 63 -2.64 -3.83 8.38
N SER A 64 -3.00 -2.77 9.11
CA SER A 64 -3.51 -1.52 8.51
C SER A 64 -2.46 -0.81 7.65
N THR A 65 -1.20 -0.77 8.12
CA THR A 65 -0.08 -0.22 7.33
C THR A 65 0.17 -1.03 6.06
N ILE A 66 0.13 -2.37 6.15
CA ILE A 66 0.25 -3.24 4.97
C ILE A 66 -0.89 -2.98 4.00
N GLU A 67 -2.12 -2.85 4.49
CA GLU A 67 -3.27 -2.55 3.65
C GLU A 67 -3.10 -1.22 2.91
N GLU A 68 -2.67 -0.16 3.60
CA GLU A 68 -2.38 1.14 3.00
C GLU A 68 -1.34 1.05 1.88
N VAL A 69 -0.22 0.37 2.13
CA VAL A 69 0.84 0.17 1.14
C VAL A 69 0.35 -0.69 -0.02
N SER A 70 -0.51 -1.69 0.22
CA SER A 70 -1.04 -2.58 -0.81
C SER A 70 -2.00 -1.88 -1.78
N ARG A 71 -2.64 -0.78 -1.37
CA ARG A 71 -3.48 0.05 -2.25
C ARG A 71 -2.64 0.91 -3.20
N LYS A 72 -1.35 1.12 -2.91
CA LYS A 72 -0.45 1.87 -3.78
C LYS A 72 -0.03 1.00 -4.97
N PRO A 73 0.01 1.55 -6.20
CA PRO A 73 0.70 0.91 -7.31
C PRO A 73 2.14 0.57 -6.94
N GLN A 74 2.67 -0.55 -7.41
CA GLN A 74 4.03 -0.98 -7.07
C GLN A 74 5.09 0.08 -7.39
N SER A 75 4.89 0.88 -8.45
CA SER A 75 5.79 1.98 -8.84
C SER A 75 5.83 3.14 -7.84
N LEU A 76 4.80 3.30 -7.00
CA LEU A 76 4.69 4.36 -6.00
C LEU A 76 5.12 3.92 -4.61
N ILE A 77 5.55 2.67 -4.45
CA ILE A 77 6.08 2.19 -3.17
C ILE A 77 7.48 2.79 -2.97
N THR A 78 7.65 3.53 -1.89
CA THR A 78 8.86 4.31 -1.57
C THR A 78 9.69 3.68 -0.45
N GLN A 79 10.91 4.18 -0.24
CA GLN A 79 11.75 3.82 0.92
C GLN A 79 11.10 4.19 2.25
N ASP A 80 10.30 5.25 2.28
CA ASP A 80 9.58 5.67 3.48
C ASP A 80 8.48 4.67 3.83
N ASP A 81 7.74 4.18 2.82
CA ASP A 81 6.76 3.09 3.01
C ASP A 81 7.45 1.84 3.59
N ALA A 82 8.59 1.46 3.02
CA ALA A 82 9.37 0.32 3.52
C ALA A 82 9.81 0.51 4.98
N ARG A 83 10.22 1.73 5.37
CA ARG A 83 10.64 2.03 6.75
C ARG A 83 9.47 1.96 7.73
N VAL A 84 8.30 2.47 7.36
CA VAL A 84 7.10 2.42 8.19
C VAL A 84 6.64 0.98 8.39
N VAL A 85 6.59 0.18 7.32
CA VAL A 85 6.26 -1.25 7.38
C VAL A 85 7.26 -2.02 8.26
N GLN A 86 8.55 -1.76 8.11
CA GLN A 86 9.58 -2.41 8.94
C GLN A 86 9.44 -2.09 10.43
N SER A 87 9.17 -0.82 10.77
CA SER A 87 9.00 -0.38 12.15
C SER A 87 7.76 -0.99 12.80
N THR A 88 6.64 -1.02 12.05
CA THR A 88 5.37 -1.58 12.53
C THR A 88 5.44 -3.10 12.66
N GLU A 89 6.08 -3.80 11.73
CA GLU A 89 6.32 -5.25 11.80
C GLU A 89 7.14 -5.62 13.04
N GLY A 90 8.23 -4.90 13.29
CA GLY A 90 9.09 -5.18 14.44
C GLY A 90 8.37 -5.01 15.79
N ARG A 91 7.44 -4.06 15.85
CA ARG A 91 6.58 -3.85 17.03
C ARG A 91 5.49 -4.91 17.15
N ALA A 92 4.90 -5.34 16.03
CA ALA A 92 3.82 -6.33 16.00
C ALA A 92 4.26 -7.72 16.46
N PHE A 93 5.48 -8.12 16.12
CA PHE A 93 6.01 -9.46 16.41
C PHE A 93 7.15 -9.46 17.43
N ASN A 94 7.47 -8.32 18.06
CA ASN A 94 8.58 -8.15 19.03
C ASN A 94 9.94 -8.69 18.55
N LYS A 95 10.15 -8.81 17.24
CA LYS A 95 11.38 -9.31 16.64
C LYS A 95 11.81 -8.44 15.47
N PRO A 96 13.12 -8.31 15.19
CA PRO A 96 13.55 -7.65 13.96
C PRO A 96 12.98 -8.39 12.74
N PRO A 97 12.47 -7.66 11.72
CA PRO A 97 11.99 -8.29 10.51
C PRO A 97 13.10 -9.09 9.82
N GLY A 98 12.81 -10.34 9.51
CA GLY A 98 13.76 -11.29 8.93
C GLY A 98 13.78 -11.27 7.40
N ILE A 99 14.66 -12.08 6.82
CA ILE A 99 14.67 -12.35 5.37
C ILE A 99 13.34 -13.03 5.00
N GLY A 100 12.65 -12.51 3.98
CA GLY A 100 11.34 -13.00 3.55
C GLY A 100 10.14 -12.34 4.26
N SER A 101 10.39 -11.46 5.23
CA SER A 101 9.35 -10.61 5.84
C SER A 101 8.63 -9.72 4.83
N VAL A 102 7.46 -9.22 5.20
CA VAL A 102 6.72 -8.29 4.34
C VAL A 102 7.49 -6.98 4.18
N SER A 103 8.11 -6.47 5.25
CA SER A 103 8.99 -5.29 5.13
C SER A 103 10.17 -5.51 4.20
N ALA A 104 10.78 -6.71 4.18
CA ALA A 104 11.84 -7.03 3.22
C ALA A 104 11.33 -7.00 1.77
N GLN A 105 10.11 -7.46 1.51
CA GLN A 105 9.49 -7.40 0.19
C GLN A 105 9.19 -5.96 -0.23
N VAL A 106 8.58 -5.15 0.65
CA VAL A 106 8.28 -3.73 0.37
C VAL A 106 9.57 -2.96 0.10
N ARG A 107 10.64 -3.21 0.87
CA ARG A 107 11.96 -2.61 0.64
C ARG A 107 12.58 -3.03 -0.70
N SER A 108 12.41 -4.29 -1.11
CA SER A 108 12.88 -4.76 -2.41
C SER A 108 12.19 -4.03 -3.57
N ILE A 109 10.88 -3.79 -3.46
CA ILE A 109 10.12 -3.01 -4.43
C ILE A 109 10.59 -1.55 -4.45
N ALA A 110 10.72 -0.92 -3.28
CA ALA A 110 11.22 0.45 -3.16
C ALA A 110 12.62 0.63 -3.78
N ASN A 111 13.55 -0.28 -3.46
CA ASN A 111 14.90 -0.28 -4.03
C ASN A 111 14.87 -0.42 -5.56
N ARG A 112 13.95 -1.23 -6.08
CA ARG A 112 13.75 -1.40 -7.52
C ARG A 112 13.26 -0.10 -8.16
N ASN A 113 12.29 0.58 -7.54
CA ASN A 113 11.76 1.84 -8.06
C ASN A 113 12.83 2.93 -8.08
N ASP A 114 13.62 3.04 -7.01
CA ASP A 114 14.76 3.97 -6.94
C ASP A 114 15.81 3.65 -8.02
N TYR A 115 16.13 2.37 -8.21
CA TYR A 115 17.11 1.93 -9.21
C TYR A 115 16.70 2.28 -10.63
N TYR A 116 15.44 2.04 -10.99
CA TYR A 116 14.92 2.38 -12.31
C TYR A 116 14.51 3.85 -12.44
N ASN A 117 14.74 4.66 -11.40
CA ASN A 117 14.32 6.06 -11.31
C ASN A 117 12.86 6.24 -11.74
N VAL A 118 12.01 5.27 -11.38
CA VAL A 118 10.57 5.33 -11.69
C VAL A 118 10.05 6.50 -10.87
N PRO A 119 9.66 7.61 -11.50
CA PRO A 119 9.24 8.76 -10.72
C PRO A 119 7.98 8.35 -9.95
N ALA A 120 7.95 8.68 -8.65
CA ALA A 120 6.78 8.51 -7.78
C ALA A 120 5.67 9.51 -8.16
N VAL A 121 5.41 9.64 -9.46
CA VAL A 121 4.33 10.41 -10.02
C VAL A 121 3.14 9.47 -10.01
N PRO A 122 2.06 9.79 -9.27
CA PRO A 122 0.79 9.13 -9.51
C PRO A 122 0.55 9.24 -11.00
N THR A 123 0.54 8.11 -11.71
CA THR A 123 0.19 8.08 -13.12
C THR A 123 -1.32 8.29 -13.21
N ASP A 124 -1.74 9.49 -12.83
CA ASP A 124 -2.92 10.18 -13.32
C ASP A 124 -2.50 10.95 -14.59
N VAL A 125 -1.55 10.40 -15.35
CA VAL A 125 -1.38 10.76 -16.74
C VAL A 125 -2.63 10.23 -17.44
N PRO A 126 -3.53 11.08 -17.93
CA PRO A 126 -4.54 10.59 -18.85
C PRO A 126 -3.76 9.91 -19.97
N ALA A 127 -4.02 8.62 -20.19
CA ALA A 127 -3.44 7.82 -21.28
C ALA A 127 -3.82 8.36 -22.68
N TYR A 128 -4.42 9.54 -22.74
CA TYR A 128 -4.82 10.27 -23.92
C TYR A 128 -3.98 11.53 -24.00
N ILE A 129 -3.11 11.59 -25.02
CA ILE A 129 -2.58 12.85 -25.52
C ILE A 129 -3.80 13.72 -25.85
N THR A 130 -4.02 14.81 -25.12
CA THR A 130 -5.13 15.70 -25.43
C THR A 130 -4.84 16.45 -26.74
N LYS A 131 -5.89 16.91 -27.42
CA LYS A 131 -5.72 17.72 -28.65
C LYS A 131 -4.86 18.97 -28.39
N ASP A 132 -4.91 19.50 -27.17
CA ASP A 132 -4.14 20.66 -26.76
C ASP A 132 -2.65 20.33 -26.56
N ASP A 133 -2.32 19.17 -26.00
CA ASP A 133 -0.93 18.70 -25.87
C ASP A 133 -0.29 18.47 -27.25
N ALA A 134 -1.03 17.83 -28.17
CA ALA A 134 -0.59 17.63 -29.54
C ALA A 134 -0.39 18.96 -30.29
N ARG A 135 -1.30 19.92 -30.11
CA ARG A 135 -1.19 21.27 -30.69
C ARG A 135 0.00 22.03 -30.13
N GLN A 136 0.28 21.89 -28.84
CA GLN A 136 1.41 22.57 -28.20
C GLN A 136 2.75 22.00 -28.70
N ALA A 137 2.88 20.68 -28.79
CA ALA A 137 4.06 20.03 -29.38
C ALA A 137 4.28 20.47 -30.84
N GLN A 138 3.21 20.50 -31.65
CA GLN A 138 3.27 20.99 -33.03
C GLN A 138 3.69 22.45 -33.13
N ARG A 139 3.19 23.32 -32.24
CA ARG A 139 3.53 24.75 -32.24
C ARG A 139 5.00 24.97 -31.90
N VAL A 140 5.53 24.24 -30.92
CA VAL A 140 6.94 24.32 -30.50
C VAL A 140 7.85 23.79 -31.61
N GLU A 141 7.54 22.64 -32.19
CA GLU A 141 8.33 22.09 -33.30
C GLU A 141 8.25 22.98 -34.56
N SER A 142 7.07 23.54 -34.87
CA SER A 142 6.91 24.50 -35.97
C SER A 142 7.72 25.79 -35.75
N MET A 143 7.91 26.23 -34.50
CA MET A 143 8.77 27.38 -34.20
C MET A 143 10.25 27.04 -34.41
N TYR A 144 10.65 25.80 -34.12
CA TYR A 144 12.03 25.34 -34.26
C TYR A 144 12.42 25.07 -35.72
N TYR A 145 11.48 24.57 -36.53
CA TYR A 145 11.69 24.19 -37.94
C TYR A 145 11.12 25.20 -38.95
N GLY A 146 10.82 26.43 -38.52
CA GLY A 146 10.45 27.52 -39.43
C GLY A 146 9.11 27.33 -40.16
N GLY A 147 8.11 26.72 -39.52
CA GLY A 147 6.76 26.56 -40.06
C GLY A 147 6.46 25.18 -40.67
N GLN A 148 7.45 24.30 -40.80
CA GLN A 148 7.26 22.95 -41.33
C GLN A 148 7.62 21.91 -40.28
N ILE A 149 6.67 21.02 -39.97
CA ILE A 149 6.91 19.89 -39.07
C ILE A 149 7.43 18.71 -39.91
N PRO A 150 8.66 18.22 -39.67
CA PRO A 150 9.19 17.08 -40.40
C PRO A 150 8.32 15.83 -40.20
N SER A 151 8.06 15.06 -41.26
CA SER A 151 7.15 13.90 -41.22
C SER A 151 7.58 12.77 -40.25
N TYR A 152 8.84 12.78 -39.82
CA TYR A 152 9.43 11.84 -38.87
C TYR A 152 9.55 12.42 -37.45
N SER A 153 9.10 13.66 -37.21
CA SER A 153 9.21 14.29 -35.90
C SER A 153 8.19 13.73 -34.92
N THR A 154 8.44 13.95 -33.63
CA THR A 154 7.56 13.49 -32.56
C THR A 154 6.14 14.04 -32.74
N ALA A 155 5.98 15.30 -33.18
CA ALA A 155 4.66 15.89 -33.44
C ALA A 155 3.95 15.34 -34.70
N ALA A 156 4.68 14.81 -35.69
CA ALA A 156 4.09 14.13 -36.85
C ALA A 156 3.52 12.75 -36.46
N ASN A 157 4.23 12.01 -35.61
CA ASN A 157 3.75 10.71 -35.09
C ASN A 157 2.54 10.84 -34.15
N MET A 158 2.32 12.02 -33.54
CA MET A 158 1.12 12.30 -32.72
C MET A 158 -0.18 12.40 -33.55
N GLN A 159 -0.12 12.45 -34.88
CA GLN A 159 -1.32 12.53 -35.75
C GLN A 159 -1.99 11.16 -35.98
N VAL A 160 -1.37 10.04 -35.63
CA VAL A 160 -1.82 8.70 -36.03
C VAL A 160 -2.83 8.05 -35.05
N SER A 161 -3.05 8.62 -33.86
CA SER A 161 -4.02 8.06 -32.88
C SER A 161 -5.40 8.71 -32.87
N GLY A 162 -5.65 9.75 -33.68
CA GLY A 162 -6.93 10.46 -33.72
C GLY A 162 -7.97 9.93 -34.71
N ARG A 163 -7.69 8.83 -35.43
CA ARG A 163 -8.51 8.36 -36.56
C ARG A 163 -9.25 7.05 -36.28
N TRP A 164 -9.90 6.92 -35.12
CA TRP A 164 -10.89 5.86 -34.87
C TRP A 164 -12.01 6.33 -33.94
N ASP A 165 -12.57 7.51 -34.19
CA ASP A 165 -13.89 7.86 -33.67
C ASP A 165 -14.58 8.83 -34.64
N GLN A 166 -15.89 8.65 -34.82
CA GLN A 166 -16.83 9.39 -35.67
C GLN A 166 -16.85 9.06 -37.17
N SER A 167 -17.52 7.94 -37.50
CA SER A 167 -18.62 7.98 -38.48
C SER A 167 -19.44 6.69 -38.41
N ASP A 168 -20.20 6.53 -37.32
CA ASP A 168 -21.41 5.74 -37.37
C ASP A 168 -22.55 6.52 -36.70
N GLY A 169 -23.64 6.69 -37.44
CA GLY A 169 -24.85 7.40 -37.00
C GLY A 169 -25.05 8.82 -37.54
N ARG A 170 -25.59 8.94 -38.77
CA ARG A 170 -26.86 9.69 -39.04
C ARG A 170 -27.30 9.62 -40.51
N ARG A 171 -28.35 8.81 -40.73
CA ARG A 171 -29.59 9.10 -41.47
C ARG A 171 -29.52 9.72 -42.88
N GLY A 172 -30.17 9.02 -43.83
CA GLY A 172 -31.32 9.59 -44.55
C GLY A 172 -31.11 9.98 -46.01
N SER A 173 -31.71 9.16 -46.89
CA SER A 173 -32.39 9.49 -48.17
C SER A 173 -32.49 10.97 -48.55
N TYR A 174 -32.20 11.33 -49.81
CA TYR A 174 -33.18 11.77 -50.82
C TYR A 174 -32.49 12.14 -52.16
N TYR A 175 -33.07 11.58 -53.23
CA TYR A 175 -32.86 11.76 -54.68
C TYR A 175 -31.57 11.25 -55.32
#